data_AF-A0AAV5U4D1-F1
#
_entry.id   AF-A0AAV5U4D1-F1
#
_cell.length_a   1.000
_cell.length_b   1.000
_cell.length_c   1.000
_cell.angle_alpha   90.00
_cell.angle_beta   90.00
_cell.angle_gamma   90.00
#
_symmetry.space_group_name_H-M   'P 1'
#
loop_
_entity.id
_entity.type
_entity.pdbx_description
1 polymer ?
#
loop_
_entity_poly.entity_id
_entity_poly.type
_entity_poly.pdbx_seq_one_letter_code
_entity_poly.pdbx_strand_id
1 'polypeptide(L)'
;PHFQLFVVNTPHTPQFNMAHMGGSPRFSVYVGNIPYQTTEDDLGHFFSQAGHVTNVRLVIDRETGRPKGFGFCEFADEASAQSAISQFNGVAFNGRSLRVNMANR
;
A
#
# COMPACT_ATOMS: atom_id res chain seq x y z
N PRO A 1 -29.03 -30.39 -37.10
CA PRO A 1 -28.06 -31.11 -36.24
C PRO A 1 -27.09 -30.09 -35.65
N HIS A 2 -27.26 -29.80 -34.36
CA HIS A 2 -26.58 -28.74 -33.62
C HIS A 2 -25.38 -29.35 -32.87
N PHE A 3 -24.16 -28.88 -33.13
CA PHE A 3 -22.94 -29.34 -32.44
C PHE A 3 -22.01 -28.18 -32.06
N GLN A 4 -22.09 -27.85 -30.77
CA GLN A 4 -21.08 -27.39 -29.80
C GLN A 4 -19.84 -26.55 -30.22
N LEU A 5 -19.92 -25.28 -29.84
CA LEU A 5 -18.95 -24.45 -29.10
C LEU A 5 -17.57 -25.07 -28.71
N PHE A 6 -16.49 -24.52 -29.29
CA PHE A 6 -15.15 -24.47 -28.68
C PHE A 6 -14.67 -23.01 -28.70
N VAL A 7 -15.05 -22.25 -27.67
CA VAL A 7 -14.33 -21.02 -27.32
C VAL A 7 -12.99 -21.44 -26.75
N VAL A 8 -11.93 -21.20 -27.52
CA VAL A 8 -10.55 -21.30 -27.04
C VAL A 8 -10.38 -20.37 -25.84
N ASN A 9 -10.20 -21.00 -24.69
CA ASN A 9 -9.88 -20.36 -23.42
C ASN A 9 -8.51 -19.69 -23.55
N THR A 10 -8.51 -18.40 -23.87
CA THR A 10 -7.36 -17.53 -23.62
C THR A 10 -7.82 -16.59 -22.51
N PRO A 11 -7.41 -16.77 -21.24
CA PRO A 11 -7.64 -15.73 -20.25
C PRO A 11 -6.77 -14.54 -20.66
N HIS A 12 -7.47 -13.57 -21.24
CA HIS A 12 -7.20 -12.15 -21.28
C HIS A 12 -6.14 -11.72 -20.26
N THR A 13 -5.14 -10.98 -20.75
CA THR A 13 -4.28 -10.03 -20.03
C THR A 13 -4.72 -9.80 -18.59
N PRO A 14 -3.85 -9.96 -17.56
CA PRO A 14 -4.25 -9.69 -16.18
C PRO A 14 -4.83 -8.27 -16.11
N GLN A 15 -6.14 -8.25 -15.92
CA GLN A 15 -6.98 -7.07 -15.99
C GLN A 15 -6.75 -6.32 -14.69
N PHE A 16 -5.92 -5.27 -14.74
CA PHE A 16 -5.87 -4.23 -13.71
C PHE A 16 -7.25 -3.52 -13.66
N ASN A 17 -8.24 -4.19 -13.08
CA ASN A 17 -9.57 -3.66 -12.78
C ASN A 17 -9.95 -4.11 -11.38
N MET A 18 -9.18 -3.67 -10.39
CA MET A 18 -9.45 -3.89 -8.97
C MET A 18 -10.38 -2.81 -8.45
N ALA A 19 -11.64 -2.92 -8.83
CA ALA A 19 -12.70 -2.24 -8.13
C ALA A 19 -13.92 -3.18 -8.08
N HIS A 20 -14.37 -3.45 -6.85
CA HIS A 20 -15.71 -3.94 -6.46
C HIS A 20 -15.97 -5.46 -6.49
N MET A 21 -15.75 -6.16 -5.36
CA MET A 21 -16.70 -7.10 -4.72
C MET A 21 -16.20 -7.53 -3.32
N GLY A 22 -16.91 -7.15 -2.25
CA GLY A 22 -17.08 -8.02 -1.05
C GLY A 22 -16.24 -7.80 0.22
N GLY A 23 -15.22 -6.96 0.21
CA GLY A 23 -14.48 -6.57 1.42
C GLY A 23 -13.28 -5.73 1.01
N SER A 24 -13.13 -4.53 1.56
CA SER A 24 -11.99 -3.63 1.31
C SER A 24 -10.69 -4.44 1.31
N PRO A 25 -9.73 -4.24 0.38
CA PRO A 25 -8.44 -4.90 0.52
C PRO A 25 -7.88 -4.54 1.90
N ARG A 26 -7.78 -5.55 2.75
CA ARG A 26 -7.41 -5.49 4.18
C ARG A 26 -5.91 -5.19 4.38
N PHE A 27 -5.26 -4.69 3.34
CA PHE A 27 -3.80 -4.59 3.21
C PHE A 27 -3.34 -3.12 3.27
N SER A 28 -4.12 -2.30 3.98
CA SER A 28 -3.72 -0.94 4.30
C SER A 28 -2.81 -0.95 5.52
N VAL A 29 -1.74 -0.17 5.45
CA VAL A 29 -0.72 -0.03 6.48
C VAL A 29 -0.69 1.43 6.89
N TYR A 30 -0.84 1.67 8.18
CA TYR A 30 -0.64 2.98 8.79
C TYR A 30 0.86 3.20 8.97
N VAL A 31 1.33 4.38 8.56
CA VAL A 31 2.71 4.81 8.72
C VAL A 31 2.69 6.11 9.51
N GLY A 32 3.35 6.17 10.65
CA GLY A 32 3.38 7.31 11.56
C GLY A 32 4.79 7.64 12.01
N ASN A 33 4.93 8.77 12.70
CA ASN A 33 6.22 9.33 13.12
C ASN A 33 7.22 9.57 11.98
N ILE A 34 6.69 9.85 10.79
CA ILE A 34 7.47 10.12 9.58
C ILE A 34 8.11 11.53 9.70
N PRO A 35 9.38 11.71 9.33
CA PRO A 35 10.00 13.03 9.35
C PRO A 35 9.46 13.93 8.24
N TYR A 36 9.57 15.24 8.46
CA TYR A 36 8.95 16.22 7.58
C TYR A 36 9.54 16.31 6.16
N GLN A 37 10.70 15.68 5.96
CA GLN A 37 11.41 15.64 4.69
C GLN A 37 11.00 14.45 3.82
N THR A 38 10.26 13.48 4.37
CA THR A 38 9.83 12.28 3.66
C THR A 38 8.56 12.56 2.86
N THR A 39 8.53 12.07 1.62
CA THR A 39 7.40 12.18 0.69
C THR A 39 6.72 10.82 0.48
N GLU A 40 5.57 10.82 -0.19
CA GLU A 40 4.87 9.60 -0.60
C GLU A 40 5.72 8.73 -1.52
N ASP A 41 6.51 9.35 -2.38
CA ASP A 41 7.43 8.66 -3.30
C ASP A 41 8.55 7.94 -2.52
N ASP A 42 9.17 8.62 -1.56
CA ASP A 42 10.20 8.04 -0.70
C ASP A 42 9.66 6.87 0.12
N LEU A 43 8.46 7.00 0.71
CA LEU A 43 7.79 5.88 1.39
C LEU A 43 7.45 4.76 0.41
N GLY A 44 6.90 5.08 -0.76
CA GLY A 44 6.54 4.10 -1.78
C GLY A 44 7.75 3.27 -2.18
N HIS A 45 8.88 3.91 -2.47
CA HIS A 45 10.13 3.24 -2.80
C HIS A 45 10.65 2.41 -1.61
N PHE A 46 10.62 2.97 -0.40
CA PHE A 46 11.07 2.27 0.80
C PHE A 46 10.25 1.00 1.07
N PHE A 47 8.92 1.13 1.02
CA PHE A 47 7.96 0.03 1.19
C PHE A 47 7.95 -0.96 0.03
N SER A 48 8.36 -0.53 -1.17
CA SER A 48 8.48 -1.40 -2.34
C SER A 48 9.49 -2.53 -2.12
N GLN A 49 10.41 -2.40 -1.17
CA GLN A 49 11.34 -3.46 -0.78
C GLN A 49 10.66 -4.60 -0.02
N ALA A 50 9.57 -4.33 0.71
CA ALA A 50 8.80 -5.37 1.39
C ALA A 50 7.70 -5.97 0.51
N GLY A 51 7.25 -5.26 -0.53
CA GLY A 51 6.36 -5.80 -1.54
C GLY A 51 5.68 -4.76 -2.40
N HIS A 52 4.67 -5.18 -3.17
CA HIS A 52 4.05 -4.32 -4.18
C HIS A 52 3.05 -3.34 -3.53
N VAL A 53 3.44 -2.07 -3.52
CA VAL A 53 2.61 -0.95 -3.07
C VAL A 53 1.67 -0.55 -4.22
N THR A 54 0.37 -0.56 -3.97
CA THR A 54 -0.66 -0.13 -4.93
C THR A 54 -0.99 1.35 -4.80
N ASN A 55 -0.92 1.89 -3.59
CA ASN A 55 -1.23 3.28 -3.32
C ASN A 55 -0.49 3.80 -2.09
N VAL A 56 -0.05 5.06 -2.13
CA VAL A 56 0.52 5.74 -0.95
C VAL A 56 -0.24 7.03 -0.75
N ARG A 57 -0.57 7.32 0.50
CA ARG A 57 -1.32 8.51 0.87
C ARG A 57 -0.74 9.15 2.12
N LEU A 58 -0.06 10.27 1.98
CA LEU A 58 0.53 10.99 3.11
C LEU A 58 -0.38 12.12 3.57
N VAL A 59 -0.57 12.23 4.89
CA VAL A 59 -1.41 13.28 5.46
C VAL A 59 -0.55 14.50 5.74
N ILE A 60 -0.73 15.52 4.91
CA ILE A 60 -0.12 16.83 5.09
C ILE A 60 -1.07 17.79 5.80
N ASP A 61 -0.50 18.58 6.71
CA ASP A 61 -1.16 19.71 7.30
C ASP A 61 -1.24 20.83 6.26
N ARG A 62 -2.44 21.16 5.81
CA ARG A 62 -2.65 22.17 4.75
C ARG A 62 -2.46 23.60 5.23
N GLU A 63 -2.49 23.84 6.53
CA GLU A 63 -2.35 25.17 7.11
C GLU A 63 -0.88 25.59 7.19
N THR A 64 -0.02 24.67 7.60
CA THR A 64 1.43 24.88 7.68
C THR A 64 2.19 24.37 6.45
N GLY A 65 1.54 23.58 5.58
CA GLY A 65 2.18 22.85 4.49
C GLY A 65 3.12 21.74 4.96
N ARG A 66 3.10 21.40 6.25
CA ARG A 66 4.02 20.42 6.84
C ARG A 66 3.34 19.06 6.91
N PRO A 67 4.05 17.96 6.63
CA PRO A 67 3.46 16.65 6.83
C PRO A 67 3.14 16.45 8.31
N LYS A 68 1.97 15.91 8.65
CA LYS A 68 1.61 15.63 10.05
C LYS A 68 2.44 14.48 10.64
N GLY A 69 3.37 13.94 9.86
CA GLY A 69 4.21 12.81 10.21
C GLY A 69 3.44 11.49 10.20
N PHE A 70 2.32 11.41 9.47
CA PHE A 70 1.60 10.15 9.27
C PHE A 70 0.97 10.05 7.88
N GLY A 71 0.71 8.82 7.46
CA GLY A 71 0.17 8.44 6.17
C GLY A 71 -0.35 7.01 6.19
N PHE A 72 -0.88 6.60 5.05
CA PHE A 72 -1.43 5.28 4.80
C PHE A 72 -0.83 4.74 3.51
N CYS A 73 -0.45 3.48 3.51
CA CYS A 73 0.13 2.78 2.39
C CYS A 73 -0.73 1.55 2.11
N GLU A 74 -1.16 1.37 0.87
CA GLU A 74 -1.99 0.25 0.44
C GLU A 74 -1.13 -0.70 -0.39
N PHE A 75 -1.24 -1.99 -0.07
CA PHE A 75 -0.48 -3.04 -0.75
C PHE A 75 -1.39 -3.91 -1.61
N ALA A 76 -0.78 -4.59 -2.58
CA ALA A 76 -1.45 -5.60 -3.39
C ALA A 76 -1.82 -6.84 -2.56
N ASP A 77 -0.98 -7.19 -1.58
CA ASP A 77 -1.05 -8.45 -0.83
C ASP A 77 -0.89 -8.24 0.69
N GLU A 78 -1.58 -9.08 1.48
CA GLU A 78 -1.47 -9.09 2.95
C GLU A 78 -0.06 -9.43 3.42
N ALA A 79 0.57 -10.42 2.77
CA ALA A 79 1.90 -10.88 3.14
C ALA A 79 2.93 -9.74 3.01
N SER A 80 2.80 -8.92 1.96
CA SER A 80 3.63 -7.72 1.75
C SER A 80 3.35 -6.65 2.80
N ALA A 81 2.08 -6.38 3.10
CA ALA A 81 1.70 -5.43 4.14
C ALA A 81 2.24 -5.85 5.53
N GLN A 82 2.08 -7.12 5.90
CA GLN A 82 2.55 -7.64 7.18
C GLN A 82 4.07 -7.69 7.27
N SER A 83 4.75 -8.04 6.17
CA SER A 83 6.21 -7.99 6.07
C SER A 83 6.71 -6.56 6.21
N ALA A 84 6.06 -5.59 5.56
CA ALA A 84 6.37 -4.18 5.68
C ALA A 84 6.23 -3.68 7.12
N ILE A 85 5.14 -4.06 7.80
CA ILE A 85 4.95 -3.75 9.21
C ILE A 85 6.10 -4.35 10.04
N SER A 86 6.40 -5.63 9.93
CA SER A 86 7.43 -6.26 10.76
C SER A 86 8.85 -5.75 10.47
N GLN A 87 9.14 -5.39 9.22
CA GLN A 87 10.49 -4.94 8.82
C GLN A 87 10.71 -3.45 9.07
N PHE A 88 9.68 -2.63 8.90
CA PHE A 88 9.81 -1.18 8.94
C PHE A 88 9.22 -0.54 10.21
N ASN A 89 8.40 -1.25 10.98
CA ASN A 89 7.93 -0.76 12.26
C ASN A 89 9.09 -0.66 13.26
N GLY A 90 9.30 0.53 13.79
CA GLY A 90 10.37 0.84 14.74
C GLY A 90 11.69 1.22 14.09
N VAL A 91 11.80 1.18 12.75
CA VAL A 91 13.05 1.55 12.06
C VAL A 91 13.36 3.03 12.28
N ALA A 92 14.58 3.33 12.70
CA ALA A 92 15.05 4.69 12.84
C ALA A 92 15.27 5.32 11.46
N PHE A 93 14.41 6.24 11.07
CA PHE A 93 14.48 7.00 9.83
C PHE A 93 14.71 8.48 10.16
N ASN A 94 15.86 9.03 9.75
CA ASN A 94 16.27 10.42 10.04
C ASN A 94 16.17 10.79 11.54
N GLY A 95 16.59 9.87 12.43
CA GLY A 95 16.56 10.09 13.88
C GLY A 95 15.18 9.94 14.53
N ARG A 96 14.18 9.45 13.80
CA ARG A 96 12.83 9.16 14.30
C ARG A 96 12.44 7.72 14.02
N SER A 97 11.88 7.02 15.00
CA SER A 97 11.39 5.65 14.82
C SER A 97 10.09 5.66 14.01
N LEU A 98 10.11 5.18 12.77
CA LEU A 98 8.90 5.02 11.99
C LEU A 98 7.94 4.07 12.70
N ARG A 99 6.66 4.42 12.72
CA ARG A 99 5.62 3.60 13.32
C ARG A 99 4.80 3.00 12.21
N VAL A 100 4.95 1.71 11.96
CA VAL A 100 4.24 1.01 10.88
C VAL A 100 3.29 0.03 11.54
N ASN A 101 1.99 0.10 11.21
CA ASN A 101 0.99 -0.76 11.81
C ASN A 101 -0.09 -1.13 10.79
N MET A 102 -0.84 -2.20 11.05
CA MET A 102 -1.99 -2.55 10.22
C MET A 102 -3.05 -1.45 10.35
N ALA A 103 -3.49 -0.87 9.23
CA ALA A 103 -4.55 0.12 9.23
C ALA A 103 -5.91 -0.60 9.19
N ASN A 104 -6.71 -0.42 10.24
CA ASN A 104 -8.12 -0.77 10.21
C ASN A 104 -8.92 0.45 9.76
N ARG A 105 -9.69 0.32 8.69
CA ARG A 105 -10.61 1.36 8.20
C ARG A 105 -11.78 1.57 9.14
#